data_AF-A0A1T4K290-F1
#
_entry.id   AF-A0A1T4K290-F1
#
_cell.length_a   1.000
_cell.length_b   1.000
_cell.length_c   1.000
_cell.angle_alpha   90.00
_cell.angle_beta   90.00
_cell.angle_gamma   90.00
#
_symmetry.space_group_name_H-M   'P 1'
#
loop_
_entity.id
_entity.type
_entity.pdbx_description
1 polymer ?
#
loop_
_entity_poly.entity_id
_entity_poly.type
_entity_poly.pdbx_seq_one_letter_code
_entity_poly.pdbx_strand_id
1 'polypeptide(L)'
;MMSVVLIFFCKRYISRYTEISARYCLDSMNSELFDIDQKLIRKEITEDEAKNQKQQVATKINYYSALDSSAQVLEKTITAFILLFIVFTVGGVSIGIVEFHQPLREAMNQYIVLSSGYLVVFLIPLFIVCLSLRIKK
;
A
#
# COMPACT_ATOMS: atom_id res chain seq x y z
N MET A 1 -17.62 -0.05 14.79
CA MET A 1 -18.05 -0.80 13.59
C MET A 1 -17.56 -0.16 12.29
N MET A 2 -17.71 1.15 12.10
CA MET A 2 -17.19 1.88 10.91
C MET A 2 -15.69 1.66 10.64
N SER A 3 -14.86 1.62 11.67
CA SER A 3 -13.40 1.46 11.51
C SER A 3 -12.98 0.11 10.92
N VAL A 4 -13.66 -0.99 11.30
CA VAL A 4 -13.39 -2.33 10.74
C VAL A 4 -13.73 -2.38 9.25
N VAL A 5 -14.89 -1.81 8.89
CA VAL A 5 -15.33 -1.72 7.50
C VAL A 5 -14.34 -0.90 6.67
N LEU A 6 -13.83 0.21 7.23
CA LEU A 6 -12.87 1.08 6.56
C LEU A 6 -11.53 0.38 6.31
N ILE A 7 -11.04 -0.43 7.27
CA ILE A 7 -9.81 -1.20 7.10
C ILE A 7 -9.99 -2.32 6.05
N PHE A 8 -11.12 -3.01 6.08
CA PHE A 8 -11.45 -4.06 5.08
C PHE A 8 -11.58 -3.48 3.68
N PHE A 9 -12.24 -2.32 3.57
CA PHE A 9 -12.36 -1.56 2.33
C PHE A 9 -10.99 -1.12 1.82
N CYS A 10 -10.14 -0.54 2.68
CA CYS A 10 -8.77 -0.17 2.32
C CYS A 10 -7.97 -1.37 1.81
N LYS A 11 -8.04 -2.52 2.47
CA LYS A 11 -7.35 -3.73 2.01
C LYS A 11 -7.79 -4.14 0.60
N ARG A 12 -9.11 -4.23 0.38
CA ARG A 12 -9.68 -4.61 -0.92
C ARG A 12 -9.34 -3.59 -2.02
N TYR A 13 -9.35 -2.30 -1.66
CA TYR A 13 -9.03 -1.20 -2.54
C TYR A 13 -7.56 -1.22 -2.97
N ILE A 14 -6.64 -1.39 -2.01
CA ILE A 14 -5.19 -1.44 -2.28
C ILE A 14 -4.87 -2.61 -3.21
N SER A 15 -5.37 -3.81 -2.91
CA SER A 15 -5.12 -5.02 -3.72
C SER A 15 -5.57 -4.87 -5.18
N ARG A 16 -6.75 -4.28 -5.40
CA ARG A 16 -7.26 -4.02 -6.75
C ARG A 16 -6.52 -2.88 -7.45
N TYR A 17 -6.18 -1.84 -6.71
CA TYR A 17 -5.46 -0.69 -7.25
C TYR A 17 -4.03 -1.06 -7.68
N THR A 18 -3.31 -1.90 -6.90
CA THR A 18 -1.97 -2.38 -7.26
C THR A 18 -2.01 -3.27 -8.50
N GLU A 19 -2.92 -4.25 -8.56
CA GLU A 19 -3.14 -5.12 -9.72
C GLU A 19 -3.35 -4.31 -11.01
N ILE A 20 -4.24 -3.32 -10.95
CA ILE A 20 -4.58 -2.47 -12.08
C ILE A 20 -3.41 -1.53 -12.44
N SER A 21 -2.78 -0.91 -11.45
CA SER A 21 -1.68 0.04 -11.67
C SER A 21 -0.44 -0.63 -12.25
N ALA A 22 -0.08 -1.82 -11.77
CA ALA A 22 1.04 -2.59 -12.29
C ALA A 22 0.82 -2.93 -13.78
N ARG A 23 -0.41 -3.29 -14.14
CA ARG A 23 -0.76 -3.61 -15.53
C ARG A 23 -0.69 -2.39 -16.45
N TYR A 24 -1.34 -1.28 -16.07
CA TYR A 24 -1.27 -0.04 -16.85
C TYR A 24 0.15 0.49 -16.99
N CYS A 25 0.96 0.37 -15.95
CA CYS A 25 2.35 0.82 -15.99
C CYS A 25 3.19 -0.05 -16.93
N LEU A 26 3.04 -1.38 -16.86
CA LEU A 26 3.70 -2.32 -17.80
C LEU A 26 3.31 -2.05 -19.25
N ASP A 27 2.03 -1.82 -19.53
CA ASP A 27 1.55 -1.51 -20.88
C ASP A 27 2.14 -0.18 -21.39
N SER A 28 2.21 0.85 -20.54
CA SER A 28 2.81 2.14 -20.90
C SER A 28 4.31 2.06 -21.20
N MET A 29 5.04 1.22 -20.45
CA MET A 29 6.48 1.01 -20.62
C MET A 29 6.78 0.22 -21.90
N ASN A 30 5.96 -0.80 -22.20
CA ASN A 30 6.06 -1.54 -23.46
C ASN A 30 5.76 -0.64 -24.65
N SER A 31 4.79 0.28 -24.52
CA SER A 31 4.51 1.29 -25.55
C SER A 31 5.71 2.21 -25.77
N GLU A 32 6.34 2.75 -24.71
CA GLU A 32 7.54 3.59 -24.84
C GLU A 32 8.69 2.83 -25.54
N LEU A 33 8.89 1.55 -25.22
CA LEU A 33 9.92 0.72 -25.87
C LEU A 33 9.61 0.49 -27.35
N PHE A 34 8.35 0.21 -27.68
CA PHE A 34 7.90 0.02 -29.06
C PHE A 34 8.06 1.30 -29.91
N ASP A 35 7.79 2.47 -29.34
CA ASP A 35 8.00 3.75 -30.00
C ASP A 35 9.49 4.02 -30.28
N ILE A 36 10.38 3.64 -29.36
CA ILE A 36 11.83 3.73 -29.58
C ILE A 36 12.25 2.80 -30.73
N ASP A 37 11.73 1.58 -30.76
CA ASP A 37 12.02 0.63 -31.84
C ASP A 37 11.51 1.12 -33.20
N GLN A 38 10.32 1.73 -33.26
CA GLN A 38 9.82 2.35 -34.49
C GLN A 38 10.72 3.49 -34.98
N LYS A 39 11.18 4.36 -34.08
CA LYS A 39 12.08 5.46 -34.43
C LYS A 39 13.41 4.95 -34.97
N LEU A 40 13.93 3.85 -34.41
CA LEU A 40 15.14 3.20 -34.90
C LEU A 40 14.95 2.63 -36.31
N ILE A 41 13.82 1.95 -36.56
CA ILE A 41 13.47 1.41 -37.89
C ILE A 41 13.34 2.53 -38.93
N ARG A 42 12.76 3.67 -38.56
CA ARG A 42 12.64 4.86 -39.43
C ARG A 42 13.94 5.64 -39.61
N LYS A 43 15.03 5.23 -38.93
CA LYS A 43 16.32 5.94 -38.88
C LYS A 43 16.21 7.38 -38.37
N GLU A 44 15.20 7.68 -37.56
CA GLU A 44 15.03 8.98 -36.89
C GLU A 44 16.00 9.12 -35.71
N ILE A 45 16.47 8.00 -35.16
CA ILE A 45 17.44 7.92 -34.06
C ILE A 45 18.55 6.92 -34.40
N THR A 46 19.72 7.12 -33.81
CA THR A 46 20.89 6.24 -33.96
C THR A 46 20.82 5.06 -32.97
N GLU A 47 21.54 3.95 -33.22
CA GLU A 47 21.60 2.81 -32.28
C GLU A 47 22.04 3.21 -30.86
N ASP A 48 23.02 4.11 -30.74
CA ASP A 48 23.48 4.62 -29.44
C ASP A 48 22.42 5.45 -28.72
N GLU A 49 21.63 6.24 -29.45
CA GLU A 49 20.52 7.02 -28.87
C GLU A 49 19.37 6.12 -28.42
N ALA A 50 19.03 5.11 -29.24
CA ALA A 50 18.02 4.11 -28.89
C ALA A 50 18.43 3.34 -27.62
N LYS A 51 19.71 2.98 -27.51
CA LYS A 51 20.26 2.32 -26.31
C LYS A 51 20.15 3.21 -25.07
N ASN A 52 20.53 4.48 -25.17
CA ASN A 52 20.41 5.43 -24.07
C ASN A 52 18.95 5.63 -23.62
N GLN A 53 18.01 5.78 -24.55
CA GLN A 53 16.58 5.92 -24.23
C GLN A 53 16.01 4.66 -23.58
N LYS A 54 16.34 3.46 -24.11
CA LYS A 54 15.94 2.18 -23.49
C LYS A 54 16.47 2.04 -22.07
N GLN A 55 17.68 2.55 -21.80
CA GLN A 55 18.28 2.53 -20.46
C GLN A 55 17.55 3.46 -19.48
N GLN A 56 17.03 4.61 -19.96
CA GLN A 56 16.16 5.48 -19.17
C GLN A 56 14.83 4.80 -18.86
N VAL A 57 14.21 4.14 -19.84
CA VAL A 57 12.97 3.37 -19.64
C VAL A 57 13.19 2.21 -18.67
N ALA A 58 14.30 1.49 -18.77
CA ALA A 58 14.69 0.44 -17.82
C ALA A 58 14.83 0.97 -16.38
N THR A 59 15.36 2.18 -16.22
CA THR A 59 15.44 2.85 -14.91
C THR A 59 14.04 3.16 -14.36
N LYS A 60 13.11 3.63 -15.21
CA LYS A 60 11.70 3.80 -14.82
C LYS A 60 11.02 2.47 -14.47
N ILE A 61 11.27 1.40 -15.21
CA ILE A 61 10.71 0.06 -14.93
C ILE A 61 11.14 -0.41 -13.54
N ASN A 62 12.44 -0.29 -13.24
CA ASN A 62 12.96 -0.58 -11.89
C ASN A 62 12.32 0.33 -10.83
N TYR A 63 11.90 1.54 -11.21
CA TYR A 63 11.14 2.41 -10.34
C TYR A 63 9.76 1.87 -9.98
N TYR A 64 8.91 1.65 -10.96
CA TYR A 64 7.56 1.21 -10.64
C TYR A 64 7.51 -0.22 -10.09
N SER A 65 8.44 -1.09 -10.47
CA SER A 65 8.57 -2.45 -9.91
C SER A 65 8.90 -2.47 -8.42
N ALA A 66 9.85 -1.64 -7.98
CA ALA A 66 10.16 -1.49 -6.55
C ALA A 66 8.97 -0.90 -5.76
N LEU A 67 8.19 -0.01 -6.40
CA LEU A 67 7.03 0.63 -5.78
C LEU A 67 5.85 -0.34 -5.62
N ASP A 68 5.61 -1.19 -6.62
CA ASP A 68 4.62 -2.28 -6.55
C ASP A 68 4.97 -3.28 -5.44
N SER A 69 6.24 -3.66 -5.34
CA SER A 69 6.72 -4.56 -4.28
C SER A 69 6.47 -3.99 -2.87
N SER A 70 6.71 -2.70 -2.66
CA SER A 70 6.39 -2.03 -1.39
C SER A 70 4.89 -1.97 -1.11
N ALA A 71 4.06 -1.78 -2.14
CA ALA A 71 2.60 -1.77 -2.00
C ALA A 71 2.03 -3.14 -1.61
N GLN A 72 2.59 -4.24 -2.12
CA GLN A 72 2.22 -5.60 -1.69
C GLN A 72 2.55 -5.86 -0.21
N VAL A 73 3.65 -5.29 0.30
CA VAL A 73 4.01 -5.37 1.74
C VAL A 73 3.00 -4.59 2.59
N LEU A 74 2.52 -3.45 2.11
CA LEU A 74 1.48 -2.68 2.79
C LEU A 74 0.18 -3.50 2.93
N GLU A 75 -0.26 -4.19 1.87
CA GLU A 75 -1.47 -5.02 1.91
C GLU A 75 -1.39 -6.13 2.97
N LYS A 76 -0.24 -6.81 3.04
CA LYS A 76 0.02 -7.85 4.06
C LYS A 76 0.02 -7.24 5.46
N THR A 77 0.60 -6.06 5.61
CA THR A 77 0.67 -5.39 6.92
C THR A 77 -0.71 -4.93 7.41
N ILE A 78 -1.59 -4.48 6.52
CA ILE A 78 -2.99 -4.14 6.86
C ILE A 78 -3.73 -5.36 7.43
N THR A 79 -3.44 -6.57 6.94
CA THR A 79 -4.03 -7.80 7.49
C THR A 79 -3.60 -8.04 8.94
N ALA A 80 -2.34 -7.75 9.29
CA ALA A 80 -1.87 -7.82 10.68
C ALA A 80 -2.55 -6.76 11.57
N PHE A 81 -2.83 -5.57 11.04
CA PHE A 81 -3.56 -4.52 11.77
C PHE A 81 -5.01 -4.89 12.10
N ILE A 82 -5.68 -5.66 11.25
CA ILE A 82 -7.03 -6.18 11.54
C ILE A 82 -6.99 -7.11 12.75
N LEU A 83 -6.01 -8.01 12.83
CA LEU A 83 -5.81 -8.88 13.99
C LEU A 83 -5.52 -8.07 15.24
N LEU A 84 -4.62 -7.09 15.14
CA LEU A 84 -4.26 -6.19 16.23
C LEU A 84 -5.49 -5.43 16.78
N PHE A 85 -6.37 -4.95 15.89
CA PHE A 85 -7.61 -4.28 16.28
C PHE A 85 -8.51 -5.16 17.13
N ILE A 86 -8.67 -6.44 16.75
CA ILE A 86 -9.50 -7.39 17.49
C ILE A 86 -8.92 -7.60 18.90
N VAL A 87 -7.61 -7.78 19.00
CA VAL A 87 -6.92 -7.95 20.30
C VAL A 87 -7.09 -6.71 21.18
N PHE A 88 -6.88 -5.49 20.66
CA PHE A 88 -7.07 -4.26 21.44
C PHE A 88 -8.52 -4.06 21.87
N THR A 89 -9.48 -4.37 20.99
CA THR A 89 -10.90 -4.23 21.32
C THR A 89 -11.31 -5.21 22.41
N VAL A 90 -10.93 -6.48 22.30
CA VAL A 90 -11.25 -7.51 23.30
C VAL A 90 -10.52 -7.23 24.62
N GLY A 91 -9.24 -6.87 24.58
CA GLY A 91 -8.46 -6.50 25.76
C GLY A 91 -9.05 -5.29 26.48
N GLY A 92 -9.38 -4.22 25.75
CA GLY A 92 -9.98 -3.01 26.32
C GLY A 92 -11.34 -3.26 26.98
N VAL A 93 -12.20 -4.03 26.31
CA VAL A 93 -13.51 -4.43 26.90
C VAL A 93 -13.31 -5.30 28.14
N SER A 94 -12.34 -6.22 28.13
CA SER A 94 -12.08 -7.10 29.27
C SER A 94 -11.60 -6.31 30.49
N ILE A 95 -10.67 -5.36 30.30
CA ILE A 95 -10.19 -4.47 31.36
C ILE A 95 -11.32 -3.53 31.84
N GLY A 96 -12.15 -3.01 30.94
CA GLY A 96 -13.29 -2.15 31.27
C GLY A 96 -14.33 -2.81 32.17
N ILE A 97 -14.56 -4.13 31.99
CA ILE A 97 -15.50 -4.89 32.81
C ILE A 97 -14.86 -5.29 34.15
N VAL A 98 -13.60 -5.75 34.11
CA VAL A 98 -12.91 -6.29 35.29
C VAL A 98 -12.49 -5.19 36.26
N GLU A 99 -11.87 -4.10 35.78
CA GLU A 99 -11.35 -3.05 36.64
C GLU A 99 -12.32 -1.90 36.87
N PHE A 100 -13.10 -1.50 35.86
CA PHE A 100 -13.98 -0.33 35.95
C PHE A 100 -15.45 -0.69 36.24
N HIS A 101 -15.78 -1.98 36.37
CA HIS A 101 -17.13 -2.50 36.60
C HIS A 101 -18.19 -1.88 35.68
N GLN A 102 -17.80 -1.48 34.48
CA GLN A 102 -18.72 -0.85 33.55
C GLN A 102 -19.68 -1.89 32.95
N PRO A 103 -20.95 -1.51 32.69
CA PRO A 103 -21.85 -2.38 31.96
C PRO A 103 -21.28 -2.67 30.57
N LEU A 104 -21.36 -3.93 30.14
CA LEU A 104 -20.78 -4.43 28.87
C LEU A 104 -21.04 -3.51 27.67
N ARG A 105 -22.25 -2.96 27.59
CA ARG A 105 -22.67 -2.07 26.49
C ARG A 105 -21.90 -0.75 26.45
N GLU A 106 -21.57 -0.21 27.61
CA GLU A 106 -20.88 1.07 27.76
C GLU A 106 -19.39 0.90 27.52
N ALA A 107 -18.80 -0.17 28.09
CA ALA A 107 -17.43 -0.58 27.80
C ALA A 107 -17.22 -0.83 26.30
N MET A 108 -18.12 -1.55 25.63
CA MET A 108 -18.01 -1.78 24.18
C MET A 108 -17.97 -0.47 23.39
N ASN A 109 -18.85 0.50 23.66
CA ASN A 109 -18.85 1.76 22.93
C ASN A 109 -17.56 2.56 23.16
N GLN A 110 -17.09 2.63 24.39
CA GLN A 110 -15.92 3.44 24.75
C GLN A 110 -14.62 2.84 24.17
N TYR A 111 -14.40 1.53 24.35
CA TYR A 111 -13.17 0.87 23.90
C TYR A 111 -13.11 0.62 22.39
N ILE A 112 -14.25 0.54 21.69
CA ILE A 112 -14.27 0.50 20.22
C ILE A 112 -13.78 1.82 19.62
N VAL A 113 -14.21 2.96 20.17
CA VAL A 113 -13.74 4.28 19.71
C VAL A 113 -12.26 4.44 19.98
N LEU A 114 -11.82 4.09 21.19
CA LEU A 114 -10.40 4.18 21.59
C LEU A 114 -9.50 3.28 20.73
N SER A 115 -9.90 2.03 20.48
CA SER A 115 -9.15 1.08 19.65
C SER A 115 -9.00 1.55 18.21
N SER A 116 -10.00 2.28 17.69
CA SER A 116 -9.90 2.85 16.34
C SER A 116 -8.89 4.00 16.25
N GLY A 117 -8.77 4.82 17.30
CA GLY A 117 -7.79 5.89 17.37
C GLY A 117 -6.36 5.35 17.36
N TYR A 118 -6.08 4.30 18.14
CA TYR A 118 -4.78 3.63 18.14
C TYR A 118 -4.39 3.13 16.76
N LEU A 119 -5.32 2.57 15.99
CA LEU A 119 -5.01 2.06 14.66
C LEU A 119 -4.53 3.13 13.69
N VAL A 120 -5.15 4.31 13.70
CA VAL A 120 -4.76 5.41 12.82
C VAL A 120 -3.34 5.87 13.12
N VAL A 121 -2.97 5.95 14.41
CA VAL A 121 -1.62 6.32 14.86
C VAL A 121 -0.56 5.34 14.36
N PHE A 122 -0.88 4.04 14.31
CA PHE A 122 0.05 3.05 13.76
C PHE A 122 0.07 3.01 12.22
N LEU A 123 -1.01 3.40 11.54
CA LEU A 123 -1.10 3.35 10.08
C LEU A 123 -0.26 4.44 9.41
N ILE A 124 -0.21 5.64 9.99
CA ILE A 124 0.55 6.79 9.46
C ILE A 124 2.06 6.46 9.29
N PRO A 125 2.79 6.01 10.32
CA PRO A 125 4.21 5.70 10.18
C PRO A 125 4.46 4.54 9.23
N LEU A 126 3.56 3.54 9.17
CA LEU A 126 3.67 2.46 8.21
C LEU A 126 3.64 2.98 6.76
N PHE A 127 2.72 3.92 6.49
CA PHE A 127 2.59 4.52 5.18
C PHE A 127 3.86 5.30 4.80
N ILE A 128 4.44 6.02 5.76
CA ILE A 128 5.71 6.73 5.59
C ILE A 128 6.85 5.75 5.29
N VAL A 129 6.94 4.63 6.00
CA VAL A 129 7.97 3.60 5.76
C VAL A 129 7.83 3.00 4.36
N CYS A 130 6.60 2.70 3.89
CA CYS A 130 6.38 2.21 2.53
C CYS A 130 6.85 3.20 1.46
N LEU A 131 6.65 4.50 1.66
CA LEU A 131 7.16 5.54 0.75
C LEU A 131 8.68 5.70 0.87
N SER A 132 9.24 5.50 2.07
CA SER A 132 10.65 5.70 2.39
C SER A 132 11.56 4.55 1.96
N LEU A 133 11.05 3.33 1.79
CA LEU A 133 11.81 2.14 1.36
C LEU A 133 12.52 2.27 0.01
N ARG A 134 12.33 3.42 -0.66
CA ARG A 134 12.95 3.76 -1.94
C ARG A 134 13.95 4.93 -1.89
N ILE A 135 14.22 5.53 -0.73
CA ILE A 135 15.16 6.67 -0.63
C ILE A 135 16.63 6.19 -0.54
N LYS A 136 16.88 4.88 -0.44
CA LYS A 136 18.23 4.34 -0.21
C LYS A 136 18.68 3.41 -1.35
N LYS A 137 18.99 3.97 -2.51
CA LYS A 137 20.08 3.53 -3.40
C LYS A 137 20.27 4.50 -4.56
#